data_AF-A0A382DEC3-F1
#
_entry.id   AF-A0A382DEC3-F1
#
_cell.length_a   1.000
_cell.length_b   1.000
_cell.length_c   1.000
_cell.angle_alpha   90.00
_cell.angle_beta   90.00
_cell.angle_gamma   90.00
#
_symmetry.space_group_name_H-M   'P 1'
#
loop_
_entity.id
_entity.type
_entity.pdbx_description
1 polymer ?
#
loop_
_entity_poly.entity_id
_entity_poly.type
_entity_poly.pdbx_seq_one_letter_code
_entity_poly.pdbx_strand_id
1 'polypeptide(L)'
;MPDCVTIKQSKIHGLGLFATENIPKDTNLGIAHILIPHAEETFEQSYCRTPLGGFYNHSEDPNCEIKSTIKYFINSASHHRLVTTIMELFAL
;
A
#
# COMPACT_ATOMS: atom_id res chain seq x y z
N MET A 1 2.22 -4.41 -9.92
CA MET A 1 1.05 -3.54 -9.60
C MET A 1 -0.18 -4.21 -10.17
N PRO A 2 -1.38 -3.93 -9.67
CA PRO A 2 -2.62 -4.37 -10.31
C PRO A 2 -2.71 -3.82 -11.73
N ASP A 3 -3.27 -4.62 -12.65
CA ASP A 3 -3.36 -4.25 -14.07
C ASP A 3 -4.30 -3.07 -14.33
N CYS A 4 -5.25 -2.84 -13.40
CA CYS A 4 -6.22 -1.75 -13.44
C CYS A 4 -5.63 -0.37 -13.09
N VAL A 5 -4.32 -0.29 -12.76
CA VAL A 5 -3.65 0.97 -12.43
C VAL A 5 -2.29 1.10 -13.12
N THR A 6 -1.90 2.34 -13.39
CA THR A 6 -0.61 2.70 -13.99
C THR A 6 -0.03 3.95 -13.33
N ILE A 7 1.23 4.27 -13.63
CA ILE A 7 1.92 5.45 -13.11
C ILE A 7 2.03 6.49 -14.21
N LYS A 8 1.62 7.73 -13.92
CA LYS A 8 1.75 8.86 -14.84
C LYS A 8 2.17 10.13 -14.07
N GLN A 9 2.52 11.18 -14.80
CA GLN A 9 2.74 12.50 -14.19
C GLN A 9 1.45 12.98 -13.52
N SER A 10 1.55 13.32 -12.23
CA SER A 10 0.45 13.85 -11.44
C SER A 10 0.33 15.36 -11.64
N LYS A 11 -0.91 15.86 -11.60
CA LYS A 11 -1.19 17.31 -11.58
C LYS A 11 -0.96 17.93 -10.19
N ILE A 12 -0.89 17.10 -9.14
CA ILE A 12 -0.66 17.55 -7.77
C ILE A 12 0.85 17.66 -7.54
N HIS A 13 1.58 16.55 -7.62
CA HIS A 13 3.02 16.51 -7.42
C HIS A 13 3.65 15.23 -8.00
N GLY A 14 4.78 15.36 -8.69
CA GLY A 14 5.58 14.22 -9.17
C GLY A 14 4.79 13.21 -9.99
N LEU A 15 4.95 11.92 -9.67
CA LEU A 15 4.20 10.83 -10.28
C LEU A 15 2.99 10.44 -9.42
N GLY A 16 1.98 9.86 -10.05
CA GLY A 16 0.75 9.43 -9.39
C GLY A 16 0.24 8.10 -9.92
N LEU A 17 -0.59 7.44 -9.13
CA LEU A 17 -1.38 6.27 -9.52
C LEU A 17 -2.62 6.72 -10.30
N PHE A 18 -2.86 6.11 -11.46
CA PHE A 18 -4.03 6.38 -12.30
C PHE A 18 -4.72 5.09 -12.69
N ALA A 19 -6.04 5.07 -12.62
CA ALA A 19 -6.83 3.96 -13.14
C ALA A 19 -6.68 3.87 -14.67
N THR A 20 -6.57 2.64 -15.19
CA THR A 20 -6.58 2.33 -16.63
C THR A 20 -7.98 1.91 -17.11
N GLU A 21 -8.85 1.58 -16.16
CA GLU A 21 -10.23 1.15 -16.37
C GLU A 21 -11.12 1.62 -15.22
N ASN A 22 -12.43 1.36 -15.31
CA ASN A 22 -13.33 1.64 -14.20
C ASN A 22 -13.10 0.64 -13.07
N ILE A 23 -12.83 1.15 -11.86
CA ILE A 23 -12.58 0.33 -10.68
C ILE A 23 -13.83 0.41 -9.79
N PRO A 24 -14.50 -0.72 -9.49
CA PRO A 24 -15.62 -0.73 -8.58
C PRO A 24 -15.24 -0.24 -7.18
N LYS A 25 -16.15 0.46 -6.51
CA LYS A 25 -16.04 0.78 -5.08
C LYS A 25 -15.73 -0.49 -4.27
N ASP A 26 -14.96 -0.33 -3.20
CA ASP A 26 -14.50 -1.38 -2.28
C ASP A 26 -13.56 -2.42 -2.90
N THR A 27 -13.07 -2.19 -4.13
CA THR A 27 -12.03 -3.04 -4.72
C THR A 27 -10.72 -2.87 -3.95
N ASN A 28 -10.17 -3.98 -3.43
CA ASN A 28 -8.82 -4.02 -2.85
C ASN A 28 -7.78 -3.98 -3.98
N LEU A 29 -7.05 -2.87 -4.09
CA LEU A 29 -5.95 -2.68 -5.03
C LEU A 29 -4.65 -3.31 -4.54
N GLY A 30 -4.58 -3.75 -3.28
CA GLY A 30 -3.48 -4.52 -2.72
C GLY A 30 -2.68 -3.74 -1.67
N ILE A 31 -1.56 -4.36 -1.26
CA ILE A 31 -0.72 -3.85 -0.18
C ILE A 31 0.03 -2.61 -0.62
N ALA A 32 -0.15 -1.51 0.11
CA ALA A 32 0.57 -0.26 -0.08
C ALA A 32 1.76 -0.12 0.89
N HIS A 33 1.57 -0.47 2.16
CA HIS A 33 2.61 -0.41 3.18
C HIS A 33 2.73 -1.72 3.96
N ILE A 34 3.95 -2.04 4.38
CA ILE A 34 4.26 -3.16 5.27
C ILE A 34 5.09 -2.58 6.42
N LEU A 35 4.59 -2.69 7.64
CA LEU A 35 5.38 -2.36 8.82
C LEU A 35 6.54 -3.36 8.92
N ILE A 36 7.75 -2.85 9.12
CA ILE A 36 8.91 -3.65 9.50
C ILE A 36 9.15 -3.37 10.99
N PRO A 37 8.81 -4.32 11.89
CA PRO A 37 9.01 -4.12 13.31
C PRO A 37 10.49 -3.86 13.62
N HIS A 38 10.76 -2.91 14.52
CA HIS A 38 12.11 -2.52 14.94
C HIS A 38 12.99 -1.89 13.86
N ALA A 39 12.40 -1.44 12.73
CA ALA A 39 13.14 -0.79 11.66
C ALA A 39 13.40 0.71 11.90
N GLU A 40 12.93 1.28 13.01
CA GLU A 40 13.12 2.69 13.36
C GLU A 40 14.60 3.08 13.46
N GLU A 41 15.48 2.13 13.79
CA GLU A 41 16.93 2.34 13.80
C GLU A 41 17.55 2.35 12.38
N THR A 42 16.79 1.88 11.38
CA THR A 42 17.24 1.74 9.98
C THR A 42 16.65 2.81 9.07
N PHE A 43 15.36 3.14 9.19
CA PHE A 43 14.72 4.20 8.41
C PHE A 43 13.50 4.77 9.13
N GLU A 44 13.23 6.06 8.87
CA GLU A 44 12.13 6.77 9.49
C GLU A 44 10.77 6.14 9.12
N GLN A 45 9.85 6.13 10.08
CA GLN A 45 8.48 5.59 10.00
C GLN A 45 8.33 4.05 9.95
N SER A 46 9.41 3.27 9.81
CA SER A 46 9.37 1.79 9.86
C SER A 46 8.46 1.09 8.83
N TYR A 47 7.83 1.81 7.89
CA TYR A 47 7.00 1.25 6.83
C TYR A 47 7.74 1.13 5.50
N CYS A 48 7.86 -0.10 5.00
CA CYS A 48 8.25 -0.33 3.62
C CYS A 48 7.05 -0.08 2.69
N ARG A 49 7.26 0.68 1.62
CA ARG A 49 6.24 0.97 0.62
C ARG A 49 6.38 0.04 -0.58
N THR A 50 5.28 -0.55 -1.01
CA THR A 50 5.23 -1.20 -2.32
C THR A 50 5.14 -0.12 -3.41
N PRO A 51 5.24 -0.46 -4.72
CA PRO A 51 4.97 0.51 -5.77
C PRO A 51 3.60 1.22 -5.63
N LEU A 52 2.57 0.54 -5.10
CA LEU A 52 1.29 1.22 -4.80
C LEU A 52 1.46 2.33 -3.76
N GLY A 53 2.10 2.02 -2.62
CA GLY A 53 2.37 2.99 -1.56
C GLY A 53 3.36 4.10 -1.97
N GLY A 54 4.22 3.82 -2.95
CA GLY A 54 5.17 4.77 -3.49
C GLY A 54 4.53 5.83 -4.38
N PHE A 55 3.42 5.51 -5.05
CA PHE A 55 2.85 6.35 -6.11
C PHE A 55 1.40 6.78 -5.92
N TYR A 56 0.65 6.28 -4.93
CA TYR A 56 -0.61 6.96 -4.59
C TYR A 56 -0.32 8.34 -4.00
N ASN A 57 -1.20 9.31 -4.28
CA ASN A 57 -1.06 10.68 -3.79
C ASN A 57 -2.08 10.97 -2.67
N HIS A 58 -1.81 12.01 -1.90
CA HIS A 58 -2.78 12.59 -0.99
C HIS A 58 -3.67 13.61 -1.73
N SER A 59 -4.94 13.66 -1.35
CA SER A 59 -5.96 14.56 -1.90
C SER A 59 -6.97 14.89 -0.80
N GLU A 60 -7.46 16.14 -0.78
CA GLU A 60 -8.57 16.55 0.09
C GLU A 60 -9.91 15.92 -0.35
N ASP A 61 -10.00 15.50 -1.62
CA ASP A 61 -11.12 14.73 -2.18
C ASP A 61 -10.57 13.40 -2.75
N PRO A 62 -10.34 12.38 -1.90
CA PRO A 62 -9.75 11.13 -2.30
C PRO A 62 -10.80 10.18 -2.91
N ASN A 63 -10.37 9.38 -3.90
CA ASN A 63 -11.15 8.28 -4.48
C ASN A 63 -10.63 6.90 -4.07
N CYS A 64 -9.71 6.85 -3.11
CA CYS A 64 -9.19 5.64 -2.51
C CYS A 64 -8.95 5.87 -1.01
N GLU A 65 -8.97 4.79 -0.24
CA GLU A 65 -8.68 4.79 1.19
C GLU A 65 -7.66 3.71 1.57
N ILE A 66 -6.96 3.92 2.68
CA ILE A 66 -6.01 2.97 3.24
C ILE A 66 -6.65 2.26 4.44
N LYS A 67 -6.68 0.92 4.41
CA LYS A 67 -7.13 0.08 5.52
C LYS A 67 -5.93 -0.65 6.13
N SER A 68 -5.72 -0.48 7.44
CA SER A 68 -4.69 -1.21 8.17
C SER A 68 -5.22 -2.57 8.64
N THR A 69 -4.37 -3.60 8.59
CA THR A 69 -4.72 -4.95 9.06
C THR A 69 -3.48 -5.63 9.63
N ILE A 70 -3.63 -6.29 10.78
CA ILE A 70 -2.59 -7.13 11.35
C ILE A 70 -2.60 -8.48 10.61
N LYS A 71 -1.45 -8.90 10.11
CA LYS A 71 -1.25 -10.19 9.44
C LYS A 71 -0.27 -11.06 10.21
N TYR A 72 -0.52 -12.35 10.15
CA TYR A 72 0.32 -13.40 10.71
C TYR A 72 0.94 -14.18 9.55
N PHE A 73 2.27 -14.08 9.41
CA PHE A 73 3.03 -14.88 8.46
C PHE A 73 3.73 -16.00 9.21
N ILE A 74 3.48 -17.24 8.77
CA ILE A 74 4.08 -18.43 9.37
C ILE A 74 5.12 -18.96 8.38
N ASN A 75 6.37 -19.02 8.82
CA ASN A 75 7.39 -19.76 8.11
C ASN A 75 7.27 -21.24 8.49
N SER A 76 6.75 -22.05 7.58
CA SER A 76 6.54 -23.49 7.79
C SER A 76 7.83 -24.27 8.03
N ALA A 77 8.99 -23.78 7.59
CA ALA A 77 10.28 -24.45 7.79
C ALA A 77 10.90 -24.16 9.17
N SER A 78 10.65 -22.98 9.75
CA SER A 78 11.33 -22.55 10.98
C SER A 78 10.40 -22.34 12.18
N HIS A 79 9.08 -22.51 12.02
CA HIS A 79 8.06 -22.23 13.03
C HIS A 79 8.05 -20.78 13.56
N HIS A 80 8.90 -19.90 13.03
CA HIS A 80 8.87 -18.49 13.34
C HIS A 80 7.58 -17.86 12.81
N ARG A 81 7.02 -16.97 13.64
CA ARG A 81 5.83 -16.18 13.33
C ARG A 81 6.25 -14.74 13.21
N LEU A 82 5.99 -14.14 12.05
CA LEU A 82 6.05 -12.70 11.89
C LEU A 82 4.62 -12.17 12.03
N VAL A 83 4.43 -11.28 13.01
CA VAL A 83 3.20 -10.49 13.14
C VAL A 83 3.54 -9.09 12.70
N THR A 84 2.82 -8.57 11.71
CA THR A 84 3.04 -7.22 11.24
C THR A 84 1.74 -6.56 10.78
N THR A 85 1.73 -5.24 10.78
CA THR A 85 0.66 -4.44 10.19
C THR A 85 0.95 -4.24 8.71
N ILE A 86 -0.01 -4.59 7.87
CA ILE A 86 -0.05 -4.18 6.48
C ILE A 86 -1.09 -3.08 6.31
N MET A 87 -0.90 -2.23 5.31
CA MET A 87 -1.87 -1.25 4.88
C MET A 87 -2.24 -1.55 3.43
N GLU A 88 -3.51 -1.74 3.17
CA GLU A 88 -4.07 -2.08 1.86
C GLU A 88 -4.85 -0.88 1.30
N LEU A 89 -4.73 -0.64 0.00
CA LEU A 89 -5.40 0.45 -0.70
C LEU A 89 -6.73 -0.05 -1.29
N PHE A 90 -7.82 0.65 -1.02
CA PHE A 90 -9.17 0.34 -1.51
C PHE A 90 -9.71 1.50 -2.33
N ALA A 91 -10.46 1.20 -3.41
CA ALA A 91 -11.21 2.20 -4.15
C ALA A 91 -12.48 2.62 -3.39
N LEU A 92 -12.85 3.90 -3.43
CA LEU A 92 -14.03 4.48 -2.77
C LEU A 92 -15.27 4.60 -3.67
#